data_AF-A0A2N9GN57-F1
#
_entry.id   AF-A0A2N9GN57-F1
#
_cell.length_a   1.000
_cell.length_b   1.000
_cell.length_c   1.000
_cell.angle_alpha   90.00
_cell.angle_beta   90.00
_cell.angle_gamma   90.00
#
_symmetry.space_group_name_H-M   'P 1'
#
loop_
_entity.id
_entity.type
_entity.pdbx_description
1 polymer ?
#
loop_
_entity_poly.entity_id
_entity_poly.type
_entity_poly.pdbx_seq_one_letter_code
_entity_poly.pdbx_strand_id
1 'polypeptide(L)'
;MELEGCLKVGLGPWGGEGGKLWSFKAKKGGITEIVILHGEAIDSISFKSDDGDGAFEYSDKFGGECGRSDKVNNSPSQWRVALTVGFHGRADEFLDAIGVYLKPFIPFCASSPGYTMHQELGKEMNLVMPRGPGPWGGHGGMQWDDGVFSAIRELHLHFGDSFIHAILILYETTDRKCVWSQRHGGTGGDKIYTIKLDASTEYMVGIMGFYGPVEGNDGFEALRSITFYTNSGKYGPFGNEIGHAFTSSASKGKVVGFFGRSGVYLDAIGVHMEYF
;
A
#
# COMPACT_ATOMS: atom_id res chain seq x y z
N MET A 1 1.24 33.16 -15.54
CA MET A 1 0.27 32.70 -14.53
C MET A 1 0.79 31.36 -14.03
N GLU A 2 1.48 31.37 -12.89
CA GLU A 2 1.93 30.15 -12.23
C GLU A 2 0.71 29.36 -11.76
N LEU A 3 0.60 28.12 -12.23
CA LEU A 3 -0.39 27.17 -11.71
C LEU A 3 0.08 26.70 -10.32
N GLU A 4 -0.15 27.53 -9.32
CA GLU A 4 0.02 27.27 -7.87
C GLU A 4 -0.92 26.18 -7.31
N GLY A 5 -1.45 25.29 -8.17
CA GLY A 5 -2.47 24.31 -7.80
C GLY A 5 -2.16 22.85 -8.14
N CYS A 6 -0.90 22.50 -8.45
CA CYS A 6 -0.58 21.10 -8.73
C CYS A 6 -0.64 20.28 -7.43
N LEU A 7 -1.61 19.36 -7.34
CA LEU A 7 -1.82 18.43 -6.23
C LEU A 7 -0.47 17.84 -5.77
N LYS A 8 -0.03 18.18 -4.56
CA LYS A 8 1.12 17.55 -3.90
C LYS A 8 0.59 16.36 -3.12
N VAL A 9 0.81 15.14 -3.62
CA VAL A 9 0.42 13.94 -2.88
C VAL A 9 1.51 13.67 -1.84
N GLY A 10 1.15 13.71 -0.56
CA GLY A 10 1.99 13.25 0.54
C GLY A 10 1.73 11.77 0.79
N LEU A 11 2.78 10.95 0.83
CA LEU A 11 2.70 9.53 1.20
C LEU A 11 3.49 9.29 2.48
N GLY A 12 2.95 8.47 3.39
CA GLY A 12 3.54 8.25 4.72
C GLY A 12 3.07 9.27 5.77
N PRO A 13 3.81 9.46 6.88
CA PRO A 13 5.12 8.87 7.16
C PRO A 13 5.01 7.42 7.67
N TRP A 14 6.00 6.60 7.35
CA TRP A 14 6.14 5.23 7.86
C TRP A 14 7.24 5.21 8.93
N GLY A 15 6.96 4.56 10.05
CA GLY A 15 7.87 4.44 11.19
C GLY A 15 7.19 4.65 12.55
N GLY A 16 7.97 4.84 13.60
CA GLY A 16 7.52 4.98 14.99
C GLY A 16 6.92 6.37 15.31
N GLU A 17 6.21 6.48 16.43
CA GLU A 17 5.51 7.71 16.85
C GLU A 17 6.42 8.79 17.48
N GLY A 18 7.69 8.46 17.75
CA GLY A 18 8.70 9.35 18.34
C GLY A 18 9.20 10.45 17.39
N GLY A 19 10.12 11.28 17.88
CA GLY A 19 10.81 12.32 17.12
C GLY A 19 10.03 13.63 16.90
N LYS A 20 10.77 14.67 16.48
CA LYS A 20 10.20 15.98 16.13
C LYS A 20 9.84 16.02 14.65
N LEU A 21 8.69 16.64 14.34
CA LEU A 21 8.21 16.77 12.97
C LEU A 21 9.16 17.63 12.13
N TRP A 22 9.48 17.15 10.93
CA TRP A 22 10.24 17.89 9.93
C TRP A 22 9.60 17.77 8.55
N SER A 23 9.85 18.76 7.69
CA SER A 23 9.34 18.81 6.32
C SER A 23 10.32 19.58 5.45
N PHE A 24 10.72 18.96 4.34
CA PHE A 24 11.58 19.57 3.34
C PHE A 24 10.92 19.46 1.97
N LYS A 25 10.89 20.57 1.24
CA LYS A 25 10.36 20.64 -0.13
C LYS A 25 11.33 21.45 -0.98
N ALA A 26 11.76 20.87 -2.10
CA ALA A 26 12.54 21.58 -3.10
C ALA A 26 11.71 22.72 -3.70
N LYS A 27 12.32 23.89 -3.91
CA LYS A 27 11.57 25.07 -4.35
C LYS A 27 11.13 25.01 -5.81
N LYS A 28 11.98 24.48 -6.69
CA LYS A 28 11.76 24.51 -8.15
C LYS A 28 12.00 23.15 -8.81
N GLY A 29 13.14 22.50 -8.55
CA GLY A 29 13.48 21.19 -9.11
C GLY A 29 13.12 20.00 -8.21
N GLY A 30 13.77 18.87 -8.46
CA GLY A 30 13.60 17.63 -7.68
C GLY A 30 14.77 17.35 -6.75
N ILE A 31 14.59 16.37 -5.87
CA ILE A 31 15.67 15.84 -5.05
C ILE A 31 16.67 15.08 -5.95
N THR A 32 17.92 15.52 -5.94
CA THR A 32 19.01 14.96 -6.78
C THR A 32 19.96 14.05 -6.02
N GLU A 33 20.12 14.26 -4.72
CA GLU A 33 20.98 13.42 -3.87
C GLU A 33 20.35 13.28 -2.48
N ILE A 34 20.47 12.06 -1.95
CA ILE A 34 20.03 11.70 -0.60
C ILE A 34 21.24 11.14 0.12
N VAL A 35 21.54 11.70 1.28
CA VAL A 35 22.62 11.23 2.16
C VAL A 35 21.98 10.60 3.39
N ILE A 36 22.33 9.35 3.65
CA ILE A 36 21.81 8.56 4.76
C ILE A 36 22.97 8.21 5.69
N LEU A 37 22.85 8.54 6.97
CA LEU A 37 23.74 8.02 8.01
C LEU A 37 23.04 6.85 8.69
N HIS A 38 23.76 5.73 8.83
CA HIS A 38 23.20 4.52 9.42
C HIS A 38 24.23 3.66 10.17
N GLY A 39 23.71 2.83 11.06
CA GLY A 39 24.39 1.77 11.80
C GLY A 39 23.49 0.54 11.94
N GLU A 40 23.02 0.24 13.15
CA GLU A 40 21.95 -0.74 13.37
C GLU A 40 20.56 -0.20 13.00
N ALA A 41 20.40 1.13 13.03
CA ALA A 41 19.23 1.87 12.59
C ALA A 41 19.64 3.03 11.66
N ILE A 42 18.66 3.72 11.07
CA ILE A 42 18.92 4.96 10.32
C ILE A 42 19.09 6.09 11.33
N ASP A 43 20.31 6.62 11.43
CA ASP A 43 20.67 7.70 12.34
C ASP A 43 20.15 9.04 11.81
N SER A 44 20.40 9.36 10.53
CA SER A 44 19.88 10.58 9.93
C SER A 44 19.77 10.56 8.41
N ILE A 45 19.00 11.50 7.89
CA ILE A 45 18.85 11.75 6.45
C ILE A 45 19.01 13.23 6.12
N SER A 46 19.58 13.52 4.96
CA SER A 46 19.62 14.87 4.38
C SER A 46 19.52 14.82 2.86
N PHE A 47 19.12 15.94 2.28
CA PHE A 47 18.75 16.03 0.87
C PHE A 47 19.48 17.16 0.18
N LYS A 48 19.77 16.94 -1.09
CA LYS A 48 20.22 17.98 -2.02
C LYS A 48 19.27 18.00 -3.21
N SER A 49 18.83 19.19 -3.60
CA SER A 49 17.96 19.41 -4.75
C SER A 49 18.54 20.42 -5.73
N ASP A 50 18.16 20.27 -7.00
CA ASP A 50 18.43 21.25 -8.06
C ASP A 50 17.37 22.37 -7.99
N ASP A 51 17.80 23.63 -8.09
CA ASP A 51 16.89 24.78 -8.15
C ASP A 51 16.42 25.13 -9.58
N GLY A 52 16.88 24.39 -10.59
CA GLY A 52 16.55 24.59 -12.00
C GLY A 52 17.36 25.68 -12.69
N ASP A 53 18.15 26.46 -11.94
CA ASP A 53 19.00 27.54 -12.44
C ASP A 53 20.50 27.17 -12.37
N GLY A 54 20.81 25.90 -12.02
CA GLY A 54 22.16 25.35 -11.93
C GLY A 54 22.81 25.48 -10.54
N ALA A 55 22.07 25.94 -9.53
CA ALA A 55 22.50 25.95 -8.14
C ALA A 55 21.77 24.85 -7.34
N PHE A 56 22.41 24.45 -6.24
CA PHE A 56 21.92 23.35 -5.40
C PHE A 56 21.43 23.87 -4.06
N GLU A 57 20.26 23.38 -3.64
CA GLU A 57 19.74 23.58 -2.30
C GLU A 57 20.06 22.36 -1.44
N TYR A 58 20.43 22.60 -0.19
CA TYR A 58 20.69 21.56 0.80
C TYR A 58 19.67 21.67 1.92
N SER A 59 19.10 20.54 2.33
CA SER A 59 18.27 20.49 3.52
C SER A 59 19.12 20.53 4.79
N ASP A 60 18.46 20.79 5.92
CA ASP A 60 18.99 20.41 7.22
C ASP A 60 19.16 18.88 7.30
N LYS A 61 19.92 18.43 8.29
CA LYS A 61 19.99 17.02 8.67
C LYS A 61 18.85 16.69 9.62
N PHE A 62 18.17 15.59 9.35
CA PHE A 62 17.06 15.10 10.18
C PHE A 62 17.46 13.79 10.84
N GLY A 63 17.76 13.84 12.15
CA GLY A 63 18.25 12.72 12.97
C GLY A 63 19.60 13.01 13.63
N GLY A 64 20.27 11.97 14.11
CA GLY A 64 21.53 12.03 14.85
C GLY A 64 22.80 12.24 14.00
N GLU A 65 23.91 12.51 14.69
CA GLU A 65 25.23 12.83 14.11
C GLU A 65 26.15 11.60 13.94
N CYS A 66 25.72 10.44 14.43
CA CYS A 66 26.51 9.21 14.46
C CYS A 66 26.20 8.32 13.24
N GLY A 67 27.04 7.31 13.00
CA GLY A 67 26.82 6.31 11.94
C GLY A 67 27.76 6.42 10.73
N ARG A 68 27.68 5.44 9.85
CA ARG A 68 28.39 5.42 8.55
C ARG A 68 27.52 6.11 7.50
N SER A 69 28.16 6.85 6.59
CA SER A 69 27.43 7.59 5.55
C SER A 69 27.37 6.82 4.23
N ASP A 70 26.16 6.62 3.71
CA ASP A 70 25.94 6.22 2.33
C ASP A 70 25.29 7.36 1.54
N LYS A 71 25.68 7.46 0.26
CA LYS A 71 25.18 8.50 -0.66
C LYS A 71 24.47 7.88 -1.84
N VAL A 72 23.25 8.32 -2.09
CA VAL A 72 22.46 7.92 -3.24
C VAL A 72 22.33 9.12 -4.18
N ASN A 73 22.95 9.01 -5.35
CA ASN A 73 22.86 10.03 -6.40
C ASN A 73 21.77 9.62 -7.41
N ASN A 74 20.84 10.52 -7.67
CA ASN A 74 19.82 10.35 -8.70
C ASN A 74 20.17 11.26 -9.89
N SER A 75 20.81 10.69 -10.92
CA SER A 75 21.03 11.43 -12.18
C SER A 75 19.71 11.48 -12.98
N PRO A 76 19.27 12.65 -13.48
CA PRO A 76 17.95 12.82 -14.10
C PRO A 76 17.73 12.04 -15.42
N SER A 77 18.69 11.25 -15.87
CA SER A 77 18.69 10.78 -17.26
C SER A 77 17.70 9.66 -17.59
N GLN A 78 17.02 8.99 -16.65
CA GLN A 78 15.98 8.00 -17.00
C GLN A 78 14.91 7.80 -15.90
N TRP A 79 13.85 8.63 -15.88
CA TRP A 79 12.50 8.23 -15.43
C TRP A 79 11.48 9.35 -15.80
N ARG A 80 10.26 8.99 -16.24
CA ARG A 80 9.26 9.93 -16.83
C ARG A 80 7.89 9.89 -16.13
N VAL A 81 7.86 10.01 -14.81
CA VAL A 81 6.63 9.64 -14.09
C VAL A 81 6.17 10.49 -12.92
N ALA A 82 7.05 10.83 -11.97
CA ALA A 82 6.72 11.79 -10.92
C ALA A 82 7.97 12.37 -10.29
N LEU A 83 8.03 13.70 -10.14
CA LEU A 83 9.15 14.35 -9.47
C LEU A 83 9.00 14.21 -7.97
N THR A 84 9.96 13.56 -7.32
CA THR A 84 10.13 13.67 -5.86
C THR A 84 10.52 15.11 -5.56
N VAL A 85 9.58 15.85 -4.97
CA VAL A 85 9.73 17.28 -4.69
C VAL A 85 9.97 17.56 -3.21
N GLY A 86 10.03 16.53 -2.37
CA GLY A 86 10.33 16.70 -0.96
C GLY A 86 10.06 15.46 -0.12
N PHE A 87 10.36 15.59 1.17
CA PHE A 87 10.14 14.58 2.19
C PHE A 87 9.58 15.23 3.46
N HIS A 88 8.93 14.44 4.30
CA HIS A 88 8.51 14.86 5.63
C HIS A 88 8.65 13.69 6.60
N GLY A 89 8.65 13.95 7.89
CA GLY A 89 8.85 12.85 8.84
C GLY A 89 8.93 13.31 10.27
N ARG A 90 9.44 12.42 11.11
CA ARG A 90 9.83 12.70 12.48
C ARG A 90 11.26 12.19 12.71
N ALA A 91 12.05 12.95 13.47
CA ALA A 91 13.40 12.57 13.83
C ALA A 91 13.86 13.25 15.14
N ASP A 92 14.73 12.58 15.88
CA ASP A 92 15.51 13.14 16.97
C ASP A 92 16.97 12.61 16.97
N GLU A 93 17.31 11.65 17.83
CA GLU A 93 18.58 10.91 17.80
C GLU A 93 18.61 9.94 16.62
N PHE A 94 17.44 9.45 16.18
CA PHE A 94 17.28 8.57 15.02
C PHE A 94 16.21 9.10 14.07
N LEU A 95 16.09 8.47 12.89
CA LEU A 95 14.97 8.73 12.00
C LEU A 95 13.76 7.87 12.42
N ASP A 96 12.81 8.49 13.13
CA ASP A 96 11.61 7.79 13.62
C ASP A 96 10.63 7.44 12.51
N ALA A 97 10.36 8.37 11.59
CA ALA A 97 9.40 8.14 10.52
C ALA A 97 9.68 9.02 9.29
N ILE A 98 9.38 8.50 8.10
CA ILE A 98 9.61 9.22 6.83
C ILE A 98 8.44 9.06 5.86
N GLY A 99 8.10 10.13 5.17
CA GLY A 99 7.13 10.25 4.10
C GLY A 99 7.65 11.13 2.96
N VAL A 100 7.00 11.09 1.81
CA VAL A 100 7.47 11.70 0.57
C VAL A 100 6.40 12.61 -0.06
N TYR A 101 6.84 13.73 -0.62
CA TYR A 101 6.02 14.60 -1.46
C TYR A 101 6.32 14.35 -2.94
N LEU A 102 5.29 14.04 -3.70
CA LEU A 102 5.37 13.82 -5.15
C LEU A 102 4.65 14.94 -5.92
N LYS A 103 5.28 15.39 -7.01
CA LYS A 103 4.68 16.29 -8.00
C LYS A 103 4.51 15.56 -9.33
N PRO A 104 3.28 15.41 -9.82
CA PRO A 104 3.03 14.91 -11.17
C PRO A 104 3.66 15.80 -12.25
N PHE A 105 4.26 15.20 -13.27
CA PHE A 105 4.68 15.94 -14.46
C PHE A 105 3.52 15.91 -15.48
N ILE A 106 3.00 17.08 -15.87
CA ILE A 106 1.90 17.20 -16.85
C ILE A 106 2.50 17.65 -18.18
N PRO A 107 2.47 16.86 -19.27
CA PRO A 107 2.83 17.36 -20.60
C PRO A 107 1.76 18.35 -21.12
N PHE A 108 2.21 19.33 -21.91
CA PHE A 108 1.51 20.56 -22.34
C PHE A 108 0.21 20.40 -23.16
N CYS A 109 -0.32 19.18 -23.35
CA CYS A 109 -1.52 18.93 -24.17
C CYS A 109 -2.87 19.22 -23.46
N ALA A 110 -2.87 19.63 -22.19
CA ALA A 110 -4.08 19.79 -21.37
C ALA A 110 -4.91 21.08 -21.63
N SER A 111 -4.83 21.70 -22.80
CA SER A 111 -5.57 22.96 -23.11
C SER A 111 -6.90 22.76 -23.85
N SER A 112 -7.39 21.53 -24.01
CA SER A 112 -8.69 21.28 -24.68
C SER A 112 -9.88 21.31 -23.69
N PRO A 113 -10.98 22.03 -23.98
CA PRO A 113 -12.16 22.05 -23.11
C PRO A 113 -12.91 20.72 -23.23
N GLY A 114 -13.00 19.97 -22.12
CA GLY A 114 -13.66 18.66 -22.06
C GLY A 114 -12.87 17.55 -21.34
N TYR A 115 -11.64 17.84 -20.89
CA TYR A 115 -10.79 16.90 -20.18
C TYR A 115 -11.07 16.89 -18.66
N THR A 116 -11.48 15.75 -18.11
CA THR A 116 -11.56 15.53 -16.65
C THR A 116 -10.31 14.79 -16.16
N MET A 117 -9.43 15.56 -15.54
CA MET A 117 -8.12 15.22 -14.94
C MET A 117 -8.00 13.90 -14.16
N HIS A 118 -9.07 13.39 -13.54
CA HIS A 118 -8.96 12.27 -12.59
C HIS A 118 -8.73 10.89 -13.24
N GLN A 119 -9.05 10.71 -14.52
CA GLN A 119 -9.03 9.39 -15.16
C GLN A 119 -7.70 9.03 -15.86
N GLU A 120 -6.81 10.00 -16.11
CA GLU A 120 -5.56 9.75 -16.84
C GLU A 120 -4.26 9.96 -16.05
N LEU A 121 -4.30 10.62 -14.90
CA LEU A 121 -3.14 10.68 -13.99
C LEU A 121 -2.61 9.28 -13.64
N GLY A 122 -3.49 8.29 -13.50
CA GLY A 122 -3.08 6.89 -13.26
C GLY A 122 -2.53 6.16 -14.50
N LYS A 123 -2.72 6.71 -15.70
CA LYS A 123 -2.38 6.04 -16.97
C LYS A 123 -1.01 6.48 -17.52
N GLU A 124 -0.61 7.73 -17.31
CA GLU A 124 0.69 8.25 -17.76
C GLU A 124 1.77 8.30 -16.68
N MET A 125 1.40 8.31 -15.40
CA MET A 125 2.37 8.51 -14.33
C MET A 125 3.20 7.29 -13.95
N ASN A 126 3.10 6.10 -14.58
CA ASN A 126 3.83 4.82 -14.27
C ASN A 126 4.37 4.77 -12.82
N LEU A 127 3.55 5.25 -11.89
CA LEU A 127 3.84 5.38 -10.48
C LEU A 127 3.30 4.06 -10.01
N VAL A 128 4.19 3.08 -9.98
CA VAL A 128 3.97 1.95 -9.10
C VAL A 128 3.93 2.58 -7.71
N MET A 129 2.74 2.92 -7.22
CA MET A 129 2.48 3.07 -5.80
C MET A 129 2.99 1.77 -5.18
N PRO A 130 4.13 1.73 -4.48
CA PRO A 130 4.59 0.50 -3.89
C PRO A 130 3.82 0.38 -2.58
N ARG A 131 2.61 -0.16 -2.69
CA ARG A 131 2.17 -1.15 -1.72
C ARG A 131 1.81 -2.33 -2.59
N GLY A 132 2.72 -3.31 -2.63
CA GLY A 132 2.39 -4.63 -3.16
C GLY A 132 1.06 -5.10 -2.55
N PRO A 133 0.39 -6.06 -3.18
CA PRO A 133 -0.97 -6.40 -2.79
C PRO A 133 -0.99 -7.16 -1.45
N GLY A 134 -0.79 -6.45 -0.34
CA GLY A 134 -0.76 -6.97 1.01
C GLY A 134 0.55 -7.69 1.40
N PRO A 135 0.54 -8.40 2.54
CA PRO A 135 -0.63 -8.59 3.36
C PRO A 135 -0.90 -7.35 4.24
N TRP A 136 -2.15 -6.89 4.27
CA TRP A 136 -2.62 -5.83 5.16
C TRP A 136 -3.21 -6.46 6.42
N GLY A 137 -2.77 -5.99 7.58
CA GLY A 137 -3.14 -6.56 8.87
C GLY A 137 -2.01 -6.53 9.89
N GLY A 138 -2.15 -7.32 10.94
CA GLY A 138 -1.16 -7.43 12.01
C GLY A 138 0.03 -8.33 11.68
N HIS A 139 1.06 -8.24 12.53
CA HIS A 139 2.28 -9.05 12.42
C HIS A 139 2.17 -10.44 13.07
N GLY A 140 1.02 -10.77 13.68
CA GLY A 140 0.75 -12.04 14.32
C GLY A 140 0.59 -13.22 13.35
N GLY A 141 0.24 -14.39 13.89
CA GLY A 141 -0.07 -15.59 13.10
C GLY A 141 1.11 -16.19 12.31
N MET A 142 0.86 -17.32 11.65
CA MET A 142 1.79 -17.96 10.71
C MET A 142 1.51 -17.47 9.28
N GLN A 143 2.59 -17.28 8.51
CA GLN A 143 2.50 -16.90 7.10
C GLN A 143 1.93 -18.05 6.26
N TRP A 144 1.13 -17.70 5.25
CA TRP A 144 0.59 -18.63 4.27
C TRP A 144 0.47 -17.95 2.90
N ASP A 145 0.56 -18.74 1.85
CA ASP A 145 0.39 -18.33 0.46
C ASP A 145 -0.22 -19.51 -0.30
N ASP A 146 -1.41 -19.33 -0.87
CA ASP A 146 -2.06 -20.38 -1.66
C ASP A 146 -1.45 -20.50 -3.08
N GLY A 147 -0.72 -19.47 -3.52
CA GLY A 147 -0.21 -19.36 -4.88
C GLY A 147 -1.21 -18.76 -5.87
N VAL A 148 -0.98 -19.00 -7.16
CA VAL A 148 -1.74 -18.41 -8.27
C VAL A 148 -2.57 -19.47 -8.98
N PHE A 149 -3.83 -19.14 -9.25
CA PHE A 149 -4.83 -20.01 -9.87
C PHE A 149 -5.49 -19.36 -11.08
N SER A 150 -6.22 -20.15 -11.87
CA SER A 150 -6.89 -19.63 -13.07
C SER A 150 -8.13 -18.80 -12.72
N ALA A 151 -8.87 -19.20 -11.68
CA ALA A 151 -10.03 -18.49 -11.17
C ALA A 151 -10.32 -18.81 -9.69
N ILE A 152 -11.08 -17.93 -9.05
CA ILE A 152 -11.72 -18.16 -7.75
C ILE A 152 -13.19 -18.52 -7.99
N ARG A 153 -13.66 -19.62 -7.41
CA ARG A 153 -15.03 -20.13 -7.61
C ARG A 153 -15.93 -19.87 -6.41
N GLU A 154 -15.40 -20.06 -5.21
CA GLU A 154 -16.16 -19.93 -3.97
C GLU A 154 -15.25 -19.46 -2.83
N LEU A 155 -15.79 -18.66 -1.92
CA LEU A 155 -15.08 -18.17 -0.75
C LEU A 155 -15.98 -18.27 0.48
N HIS A 156 -15.47 -18.89 1.55
CA HIS A 156 -16.15 -18.96 2.86
C HIS A 156 -15.43 -18.03 3.82
N LEU A 157 -16.15 -17.05 4.34
CA LEU A 157 -15.64 -16.08 5.31
C LEU A 157 -16.27 -16.36 6.67
N HIS A 158 -15.43 -16.59 7.68
CA HIS A 158 -15.84 -16.72 9.07
C HIS A 158 -15.52 -15.42 9.81
N PHE A 159 -16.52 -14.83 10.46
CA PHE A 159 -16.35 -13.57 11.20
C PHE A 159 -17.31 -13.53 12.40
N GLY A 160 -16.97 -12.73 13.40
CA GLY A 160 -17.67 -12.66 14.68
C GLY A 160 -16.89 -11.77 15.65
N ASP A 161 -17.55 -11.31 16.71
CA ASP A 161 -16.91 -10.51 17.78
C ASP A 161 -16.07 -9.31 17.28
N SER A 162 -16.48 -8.71 16.16
CA SER A 162 -15.81 -7.59 15.46
C SER A 162 -14.51 -7.94 14.72
N PHE A 163 -14.22 -9.21 14.46
CA PHE A 163 -13.04 -9.67 13.72
C PHE A 163 -13.37 -10.69 12.61
N ILE A 164 -12.45 -10.78 11.64
CA ILE A 164 -12.41 -11.86 10.67
C ILE A 164 -11.61 -13.01 11.28
N HIS A 165 -12.27 -14.15 11.45
CA HIS A 165 -11.67 -15.32 12.07
C HIS A 165 -10.94 -16.21 11.09
N ALA A 166 -11.53 -16.47 9.93
CA ALA A 166 -10.92 -17.34 8.93
C ALA A 166 -11.46 -17.13 7.53
N ILE A 167 -10.68 -17.58 6.56
CA ILE A 167 -11.05 -17.64 5.15
C ILE A 167 -10.70 -19.00 4.55
N LEU A 168 -11.59 -19.52 3.70
CA LEU A 168 -11.35 -20.70 2.86
C LEU A 168 -11.75 -20.36 1.44
N ILE A 169 -10.95 -20.76 0.46
CA ILE A 169 -11.16 -20.43 -0.94
C ILE A 169 -11.15 -21.70 -1.78
N LEU A 170 -12.13 -21.81 -2.68
CA LEU A 170 -12.16 -22.81 -3.73
C LEU A 170 -11.61 -22.19 -5.01
N TYR A 171 -10.46 -22.69 -5.45
CA TYR A 171 -9.81 -22.25 -6.67
C TYR A 171 -10.05 -23.22 -7.82
N GLU A 172 -9.96 -22.69 -9.04
CA GLU A 172 -9.84 -23.48 -10.26
C GLU A 172 -8.41 -23.41 -10.81
N THR A 173 -7.83 -24.57 -11.06
CA THR A 173 -6.50 -24.75 -11.67
C THR A 173 -6.55 -24.67 -13.19
N THR A 174 -5.39 -24.56 -13.84
CA THR A 174 -5.28 -24.48 -15.31
C THR A 174 -5.81 -25.73 -16.02
N ASP A 175 -5.80 -26.89 -15.35
CA ASP A 175 -6.38 -28.15 -15.84
C ASP A 175 -7.88 -28.28 -15.54
N ARG A 176 -8.56 -27.17 -15.19
CA ARG A 176 -10.01 -27.09 -14.92
C ARG A 176 -10.48 -27.91 -13.72
N LYS A 177 -9.59 -28.25 -12.78
CA LYS A 177 -9.97 -28.89 -11.51
C LYS A 177 -10.24 -27.85 -10.43
N CYS A 178 -11.15 -28.18 -9.53
CA CYS A 178 -11.44 -27.35 -8.36
C CYS A 178 -10.71 -27.89 -7.13
N VAL A 179 -9.96 -27.03 -6.45
CA VAL A 179 -9.19 -27.39 -5.24
C VAL A 179 -9.47 -26.39 -4.12
N TRP A 180 -9.74 -26.90 -2.92
CA TRP A 180 -9.90 -26.07 -1.73
C TRP A 180 -8.53 -25.69 -1.17
N SER A 181 -8.39 -24.44 -0.74
CA SER A 181 -7.29 -23.99 0.12
C SER A 181 -7.34 -24.68 1.48
N GLN A 182 -6.24 -24.55 2.24
CA GLN A 182 -6.33 -24.76 3.69
C GLN A 182 -7.21 -23.68 4.31
N ARG A 183 -7.71 -23.94 5.53
CA ARG A 183 -8.34 -22.90 6.35
C ARG A 183 -7.27 -21.96 6.88
N HIS A 184 -7.38 -20.69 6.53
CA HIS A 184 -6.50 -19.64 7.04
C HIS A 184 -7.21 -18.92 8.17
N GLY A 185 -6.81 -19.20 9.42
CA GLY A 185 -7.42 -18.64 10.63
C GLY A 185 -8.06 -19.69 11.55
N GLY A 186 -8.60 -19.21 12.67
CA GLY A 186 -9.09 -20.07 13.75
C GLY A 186 -10.48 -20.67 13.51
N THR A 187 -10.97 -21.40 14.52
CA THR A 187 -12.31 -22.01 14.54
C THR A 187 -13.38 -21.08 15.13
N GLY A 188 -13.04 -19.84 15.47
CA GLY A 188 -13.99 -18.83 15.92
C GLY A 188 -14.84 -18.24 14.79
N GLY A 189 -15.66 -17.24 15.14
CA GLY A 189 -16.63 -16.63 14.24
C GLY A 189 -17.96 -17.37 14.27
N ASP A 190 -18.98 -16.72 14.82
CA ASP A 190 -20.35 -17.23 14.89
C ASP A 190 -21.10 -17.10 13.55
N LYS A 191 -20.56 -16.28 12.62
CA LYS A 191 -21.15 -16.02 11.30
C LYS A 191 -20.27 -16.57 10.20
N ILE A 192 -20.92 -17.18 9.21
CA ILE A 192 -20.30 -17.68 7.99
C ILE A 192 -21.02 -17.03 6.81
N TYR A 193 -20.27 -16.40 5.91
CA TYR A 193 -20.78 -15.92 4.65
C TYR A 193 -20.08 -16.63 3.49
N THR A 194 -20.87 -17.06 2.51
CA THR A 194 -20.37 -17.79 1.34
C THR A 194 -20.58 -16.95 0.09
N ILE A 195 -19.49 -16.63 -0.60
CA ILE A 195 -19.49 -15.95 -1.89
C ILE A 195 -19.28 -17.01 -2.96
N LYS A 196 -20.22 -17.15 -3.90
CA LYS A 196 -20.09 -18.03 -5.07
C LYS A 196 -20.01 -17.16 -6.31
N LEU A 197 -18.92 -17.33 -7.08
CA LEU A 197 -18.69 -16.59 -8.31
C LEU A 197 -18.98 -17.49 -9.51
N ASP A 198 -19.77 -16.99 -10.44
CA ASP A 198 -19.84 -17.60 -11.77
C ASP A 198 -18.60 -17.20 -12.55
N ALA A 199 -17.52 -17.98 -12.49
CA ALA A 199 -16.27 -17.62 -13.16
C ALA A 199 -16.33 -17.59 -14.71
N SER A 200 -17.50 -17.82 -15.33
CA SER A 200 -17.69 -17.51 -16.75
C SER A 200 -17.99 -16.02 -17.01
N THR A 201 -18.53 -15.31 -16.01
CA THR A 201 -18.98 -13.91 -16.14
C THR A 201 -18.48 -12.98 -15.04
N GLU A 202 -18.17 -13.53 -13.86
CA GLU A 202 -17.82 -12.78 -12.66
C GLU A 202 -16.46 -13.21 -12.11
N TYR A 203 -15.61 -12.23 -11.80
CA TYR A 203 -14.30 -12.42 -11.21
C TYR A 203 -14.01 -11.31 -10.20
N MET A 204 -13.25 -11.66 -9.16
CA MET A 204 -12.79 -10.68 -8.17
C MET A 204 -11.78 -9.73 -8.80
N VAL A 205 -11.93 -8.44 -8.50
CA VAL A 205 -11.04 -7.36 -8.98
C VAL A 205 -10.25 -6.72 -7.83
N GLY A 206 -10.63 -7.01 -6.58
CA GLY A 206 -9.90 -6.51 -5.42
C GLY A 206 -10.63 -6.71 -4.11
N ILE A 207 -9.97 -6.24 -3.05
CA ILE A 207 -10.47 -6.22 -1.68
C ILE A 207 -10.27 -4.84 -1.05
N MET A 208 -11.11 -4.51 -0.07
CA MET A 208 -10.84 -3.45 0.90
C MET A 208 -11.25 -3.92 2.28
N GLY A 209 -10.82 -3.22 3.32
CA GLY A 209 -11.26 -3.54 4.66
C GLY A 209 -10.54 -2.73 5.71
N PHE A 210 -10.65 -3.19 6.95
CA PHE A 210 -10.01 -2.59 8.11
C PHE A 210 -9.32 -3.66 8.95
N TYR A 211 -8.21 -3.30 9.58
CA TYR A 211 -7.55 -4.10 10.62
C TYR A 211 -7.22 -3.22 11.82
N GLY A 212 -6.99 -3.82 12.98
CA GLY A 212 -6.62 -3.07 14.17
C GLY A 212 -6.45 -3.96 15.39
N PRO A 213 -6.20 -3.35 16.57
CA PRO A 213 -5.82 -4.07 17.78
C PRO A 213 -6.91 -5.02 18.25
N VAL A 214 -6.51 -6.17 18.77
CA VAL A 214 -7.36 -7.13 19.47
C VAL A 214 -7.39 -6.75 20.95
N GLU A 215 -8.59 -6.46 21.47
CA GLU A 215 -8.76 -6.03 22.87
C GLU A 215 -8.24 -7.12 23.83
N GLY A 216 -7.40 -6.72 24.79
CA GLY A 216 -6.83 -7.63 25.79
C GLY A 216 -5.70 -8.53 25.31
N ASN A 217 -5.10 -8.27 24.14
CA ASN A 217 -4.07 -9.12 23.56
C ASN A 217 -2.79 -8.34 23.19
N ASP A 218 -2.18 -7.62 24.14
CA ASP A 218 -0.81 -7.05 24.08
C ASP A 218 -0.36 -6.41 22.74
N GLY A 219 -1.25 -5.69 22.06
CA GLY A 219 -0.92 -5.00 20.81
C GLY A 219 -0.97 -5.86 19.54
N PHE A 220 -1.45 -7.11 19.63
CA PHE A 220 -1.77 -7.91 18.45
C PHE A 220 -2.89 -7.26 17.64
N GLU A 221 -2.73 -7.22 16.32
CA GLU A 221 -3.75 -6.71 15.39
C GLU A 221 -4.27 -7.83 14.50
N ALA A 222 -5.54 -7.73 14.11
CA ALA A 222 -6.16 -8.65 13.16
C ALA A 222 -7.14 -7.93 12.25
N LEU A 223 -7.56 -8.59 11.17
CA LEU A 223 -8.61 -8.06 10.30
C LEU A 223 -9.91 -7.88 11.08
N ARG A 224 -10.42 -6.66 11.00
CA ARG A 224 -11.69 -6.22 11.60
C ARG A 224 -12.82 -6.33 10.59
N SER A 225 -12.55 -5.98 9.34
CA SER A 225 -13.52 -6.14 8.25
C SER A 225 -12.88 -6.37 6.88
N ILE A 226 -13.68 -6.92 5.97
CA ILE A 226 -13.31 -7.08 4.57
C ILE A 226 -14.54 -6.95 3.65
N THR A 227 -14.33 -6.32 2.50
CA THR A 227 -15.26 -6.27 1.37
C THR A 227 -14.54 -6.78 0.13
N PHE A 228 -15.18 -7.64 -0.63
CA PHE A 228 -14.69 -8.16 -1.90
C PHE A 228 -15.35 -7.42 -3.06
N TYR A 229 -14.57 -6.98 -4.02
CA TYR A 229 -15.06 -6.36 -5.25
C TYR A 229 -14.95 -7.31 -6.42
N THR A 230 -15.96 -7.32 -7.27
CA THR A 230 -15.99 -8.04 -8.53
C THR A 230 -16.20 -7.08 -9.70
N ASN A 231 -16.07 -7.57 -10.92
CA ASN A 231 -16.40 -6.80 -12.13
C ASN A 231 -17.89 -6.46 -12.25
N SER A 232 -18.78 -7.11 -11.48
CA SER A 232 -20.23 -6.89 -11.47
C SER A 232 -20.74 -6.15 -10.23
N GLY A 233 -19.96 -6.05 -9.16
CA GLY A 233 -20.40 -5.41 -7.92
C GLY A 233 -19.45 -5.62 -6.74
N LYS A 234 -20.03 -5.81 -5.55
CA LYS A 234 -19.28 -6.04 -4.31
C LYS A 234 -20.04 -6.94 -3.33
N TYR A 235 -19.29 -7.61 -2.46
CA TYR A 235 -19.77 -8.41 -1.34
C TYR A 235 -19.20 -7.87 -0.03
N GLY A 236 -20.06 -7.52 0.92
CA GLY A 236 -19.69 -6.94 2.21
C GLY A 236 -20.14 -5.47 2.38
N PRO A 237 -19.63 -4.76 3.39
CA PRO A 237 -18.56 -5.18 4.30
C PRO A 237 -18.99 -6.31 5.25
N PHE A 238 -18.04 -7.17 5.59
CA PHE A 238 -18.18 -8.18 6.64
C PHE A 238 -17.28 -7.79 7.80
N GLY A 239 -17.79 -7.86 9.03
CA GLY A 239 -17.09 -7.38 10.23
C GLY A 239 -17.28 -5.89 10.48
N ASN A 240 -16.37 -5.28 11.25
CA ASN A 240 -16.48 -3.89 11.68
C ASN A 240 -15.41 -3.02 11.00
N GLU A 241 -15.81 -1.86 10.47
CA GLU A 241 -14.93 -0.92 9.77
C GLU A 241 -14.24 0.04 10.77
N ILE A 242 -13.45 -0.53 11.67
CA ILE A 242 -12.73 0.19 12.75
C ILE A 242 -11.24 -0.10 12.65
N GLY A 243 -10.41 0.93 12.79
CA GLY A 243 -8.95 0.83 12.75
C GLY A 243 -8.35 1.35 11.44
N HIS A 244 -7.30 0.68 10.98
CA HIS A 244 -6.55 1.04 9.79
C HIS A 244 -7.21 0.47 8.53
N ALA A 245 -7.62 1.36 7.62
CA ALA A 245 -8.19 0.98 6.33
C ALA A 245 -7.10 0.43 5.38
N PHE A 246 -7.47 -0.55 4.58
CA PHE A 246 -6.67 -1.05 3.47
C PHE A 246 -7.50 -1.26 2.22
N THR A 247 -6.83 -1.27 1.06
CA THR A 247 -7.44 -1.59 -0.23
C THR A 247 -6.38 -2.12 -1.19
N SER A 248 -6.73 -3.15 -1.97
CA SER A 248 -5.93 -3.56 -3.12
C SER A 248 -6.06 -2.53 -4.24
N SER A 249 -4.96 -2.19 -4.89
CA SER A 249 -4.88 -1.17 -5.96
C SER A 249 -6.01 -1.26 -7.00
N ALA A 250 -6.55 -0.12 -7.45
CA ALA A 250 -7.61 -0.01 -8.46
C ALA A 250 -7.15 -0.32 -9.91
N SER A 251 -6.03 -1.02 -10.08
CA SER A 251 -5.50 -1.40 -11.38
C SER A 251 -6.42 -2.40 -12.06
N LYS A 252 -6.60 -2.28 -13.39
CA LYS A 252 -7.38 -3.24 -14.17
C LYS A 252 -6.71 -4.61 -14.10
N GLY A 253 -7.37 -5.55 -13.44
CA GLY A 253 -6.90 -6.92 -13.29
C GLY A 253 -7.94 -7.77 -12.58
N LYS A 254 -7.60 -9.03 -12.38
CA LYS A 254 -8.37 -9.97 -11.57
C LYS A 254 -7.51 -10.54 -10.44
N VAL A 255 -8.16 -10.83 -9.32
CA VAL A 255 -7.55 -11.58 -8.21
C VAL A 255 -7.47 -13.04 -8.61
N VAL A 256 -6.28 -13.62 -8.49
CA VAL A 256 -5.96 -15.00 -8.89
C VAL A 256 -5.44 -15.86 -7.74
N GLY A 257 -5.34 -15.31 -6.53
CA GLY A 257 -4.88 -16.01 -5.36
C GLY A 257 -4.87 -15.11 -4.13
N PHE A 258 -4.72 -15.71 -2.97
CA PHE A 258 -4.58 -15.00 -1.70
C PHE A 258 -3.34 -15.50 -0.95
N PHE A 259 -2.77 -14.59 -0.17
CA PHE A 259 -1.69 -14.87 0.76
C PHE A 259 -1.88 -14.03 2.02
N GLY A 260 -1.20 -14.35 3.12
CA GLY A 260 -1.43 -13.63 4.36
C GLY A 260 -0.77 -14.22 5.57
N ARG A 261 -1.35 -13.89 6.73
CA ARG A 261 -0.96 -14.39 8.04
C ARG A 261 -2.21 -14.77 8.83
N SER A 262 -2.16 -15.89 9.55
CA SER A 262 -3.29 -16.32 10.35
C SER A 262 -2.89 -17.12 11.58
N GLY A 263 -3.60 -16.89 12.69
CA GLY A 263 -3.56 -17.65 13.93
C GLY A 263 -4.98 -17.95 14.41
N VAL A 264 -5.36 -17.38 15.57
CA VAL A 264 -6.74 -17.45 16.08
C VAL A 264 -7.71 -16.64 15.20
N TYR A 265 -7.20 -15.59 14.56
CA TYR A 265 -7.91 -14.75 13.60
C TYR A 265 -7.23 -14.82 12.24
N LEU A 266 -7.80 -14.12 11.26
CA LEU A 266 -7.10 -13.76 10.05
C LEU A 266 -6.30 -12.48 10.32
N ASP A 267 -5.04 -12.64 10.73
CA ASP A 267 -4.17 -11.55 11.16
C ASP A 267 -3.91 -10.54 10.03
N ALA A 268 -3.59 -11.03 8.83
CA ALA A 268 -3.34 -10.20 7.65
C ALA A 268 -3.70 -10.90 6.33
N ILE A 269 -4.07 -10.12 5.30
CA ILE A 269 -4.46 -10.64 3.97
C ILE A 269 -3.89 -9.81 2.83
N GLY A 270 -3.46 -10.49 1.78
CA GLY A 270 -3.00 -9.96 0.51
C GLY A 270 -3.61 -10.73 -0.66
N VAL A 271 -3.41 -10.21 -1.88
CA VAL A 271 -3.99 -10.78 -3.10
C VAL A 271 -2.95 -10.94 -4.20
N HIS A 272 -2.96 -12.05 -4.92
CA HIS A 272 -2.23 -12.14 -6.19
C HIS A 272 -3.09 -11.55 -7.30
N MET A 273 -2.51 -10.65 -8.10
CA MET A 273 -3.21 -9.95 -9.19
C MET A 273 -2.67 -10.39 -10.55
N GLU A 274 -3.56 -10.72 -11.47
CA GLU A 274 -3.28 -10.84 -12.90
C GLU A 274 -3.82 -9.58 -13.60
N TYR A 275 -2.93 -8.74 -14.11
CA TYR A 275 -3.29 -7.47 -14.75
C TYR A 275 -3.65 -7.68 -16.23
N PHE A 276 -4.57 -6.84 -16.72
CA PHE A 276 -5.02 -6.83 -18.12
C PHE A 276 -4.26 -5.80 -18.97
#